data_AF-A0A8T5KF05-F1
#
_entry.id   AF-A0A8T5KF05-F1
#
_cell.length_a   1.000
_cell.length_b   1.000
_cell.length_c   1.000
_cell.angle_alpha   90.00
_cell.angle_beta   90.00
_cell.angle_gamma   90.00
#
_symmetry.space_group_name_H-M   'P 1'
#
loop_
_entity.id
_entity.type
_entity.pdbx_description
1 polymer ?
#
loop_
_entity_poly.entity_id
_entity_poly.type
_entity_poly.pdbx_seq_one_letter_code
_entity_poly.pdbx_strand_id
1 'polypeptide(L)'
;MAIWYKTGTVDVTQSSKNVTGTGTSWKTDPVGPVSVGDLFTYDGSKFYEVESITSDTALVLNIAYAETTAAGVVYGIVSNLATTTNAALASRVSSLVSGWQTREDEMIAWLGDLGTTTVTDNVGTVHIVKTLRQIENDYRSNHRLFFMGQI
;
A
#
# COMPACT_ATOMS: atom_id res chain seq x y z
N MET A 1 -14.97 8.45 3.98
CA MET A 1 -14.87 8.52 5.46
C MET A 1 -13.39 8.55 5.80
N ALA A 2 -12.92 9.52 6.60
CA ALA A 2 -11.54 9.48 7.08
C ALA A 2 -11.44 8.40 8.16
N ILE A 3 -10.81 7.27 7.84
CA ILE A 3 -10.62 6.17 8.78
C ILE A 3 -9.43 6.56 9.65
N TRP A 4 -9.67 6.81 10.93
CA TRP A 4 -8.61 7.06 11.89
C TRP A 4 -7.81 5.77 12.09
N TYR A 5 -6.48 5.85 12.09
CA TYR A 5 -5.62 4.75 12.52
C TYR A 5 -5.67 4.64 14.04
N LYS A 6 -6.03 3.46 14.56
CA LYS A 6 -6.17 3.20 16.02
C LYS A 6 -5.60 1.85 16.46
N THR A 7 -4.90 1.15 15.58
CA THR A 7 -4.38 -0.19 15.88
C THR A 7 -3.24 -0.10 16.90
N GLY A 8 -3.24 -1.01 17.88
CA GLY A 8 -2.21 -1.05 18.91
C GLY A 8 -2.37 0.02 19.99
N THR A 9 -1.31 0.21 20.78
CA THR A 9 -1.24 1.22 21.86
C THR A 9 0.03 2.04 21.75
N VAL A 10 0.11 3.15 22.47
CA VAL A 10 1.29 4.01 22.50
C VAL A 10 1.75 4.35 23.91
N ASP A 11 3.06 4.61 24.00
CA ASP A 11 3.73 5.24 25.12
C ASP A 11 4.17 6.65 24.71
N VAL A 12 3.81 7.63 25.55
CA VAL A 12 4.11 9.05 25.38
C VAL A 12 4.73 9.58 26.66
N THR A 13 5.81 10.35 26.51
CA THR A 13 6.50 10.96 27.65
C THR A 13 6.33 12.47 27.60
N GLN A 14 5.95 13.08 28.73
CA GLN A 14 5.86 14.53 28.84
C GLN A 14 7.19 15.18 28.45
N SER A 15 7.11 16.27 27.68
CA SER A 15 8.26 17.02 27.15
C SER A 15 9.14 16.25 26.16
N SER A 16 8.69 15.09 25.67
CA SER A 16 9.34 14.33 24.60
C SER A 16 8.56 14.47 23.29
N LYS A 17 9.27 14.47 22.17
CA LYS A 17 8.66 14.36 20.83
C LYS A 17 8.41 12.92 20.41
N ASN A 18 9.04 11.96 21.07
CA ASN A 18 9.01 10.56 20.65
C ASN A 18 7.72 9.88 21.14
N VAL A 19 7.08 9.14 20.23
CA VAL A 19 5.96 8.26 20.52
C VAL A 19 6.38 6.84 20.17
N THR A 20 6.20 5.92 21.11
CA THR A 20 6.53 4.50 20.92
C THR A 20 5.24 3.70 20.85
N GLY A 21 5.06 2.96 19.75
CA GLY A 21 3.90 2.12 19.52
C GLY A 21 4.16 0.66 19.90
N THR A 22 3.11 -0.04 20.33
CA THR A 22 3.09 -1.50 20.50
C THR A 22 1.95 -2.08 19.68
N GLY A 23 2.24 -3.08 18.85
CA GLY A 23 1.24 -3.69 17.95
C GLY A 23 0.75 -2.74 16.84
N THR A 24 1.58 -1.77 16.47
CA THR A 24 1.31 -0.78 15.42
C THR A 24 2.02 -1.16 14.11
N SER A 25 1.55 -0.62 13.00
CA SER A 25 2.13 -0.81 11.65
C SER A 25 2.20 0.52 10.90
N TRP A 26 2.70 1.58 11.54
CA TRP A 26 2.59 2.94 11.03
C TRP A 26 3.21 3.16 9.65
N LYS A 27 4.26 2.43 9.29
CA LYS A 27 4.97 2.60 8.01
C LYS A 27 4.47 1.63 6.95
N THR A 28 3.99 0.46 7.36
CA THR A 28 3.67 -0.66 6.47
C THR A 28 2.19 -1.03 6.42
N ASP A 29 1.30 -0.26 7.06
CA ASP A 29 -0.13 -0.56 7.04
C ASP A 29 -0.68 -0.65 5.60
N PRO A 30 -1.33 -1.77 5.23
CA PRO A 30 -1.80 -2.01 3.87
C PRO A 30 -3.03 -1.18 3.48
N VAL A 31 -3.78 -0.66 4.46
CA VAL A 31 -4.97 0.19 4.24
C VAL A 31 -4.56 1.65 4.02
N GLY A 32 -3.43 2.06 4.58
CA GLY A 32 -2.86 3.39 4.39
C GLY A 32 -1.82 3.70 5.46
N PRO A 33 -0.52 3.79 5.10
CA PRO A 33 0.51 4.10 6.08
C PRO A 33 0.37 5.54 6.57
N VAL A 34 0.76 5.75 7.83
CA VAL A 34 0.85 7.08 8.44
C VAL A 34 1.88 7.90 7.68
N SER A 35 1.52 9.13 7.37
CA SER A 35 2.36 10.06 6.62
C SER A 35 2.85 11.22 7.48
N VAL A 36 3.98 11.81 7.11
CA VAL A 36 4.44 13.07 7.71
C VAL A 36 3.38 14.15 7.50
N GLY A 37 3.08 14.91 8.55
CA GLY A 37 2.04 15.92 8.59
C GLY A 37 0.68 15.41 9.10
N ASP A 38 0.51 14.09 9.28
CA ASP A 38 -0.70 13.54 9.90
C ASP A 38 -0.83 13.98 11.36
N LEU A 39 -2.05 13.95 11.89
CA LEU A 39 -2.34 14.42 13.24
C LEU A 39 -2.51 13.24 14.20
N PHE A 40 -1.62 13.17 15.18
CA PHE A 40 -1.68 12.26 16.32
C PHE A 40 -2.50 12.86 17.45
N THR A 41 -3.30 12.04 18.13
CA THR A 41 -4.02 12.40 19.36
C THR A 41 -4.14 11.19 20.27
N TYR A 42 -4.10 11.41 21.59
CA TYR A 42 -4.32 10.35 22.57
C TYR A 42 -5.75 10.38 23.16
N ASP A 43 -6.39 11.55 23.20
CA ASP A 43 -7.69 11.80 23.83
C ASP A 43 -8.76 12.32 22.87
N GLY A 44 -8.39 12.62 21.62
CA GLY A 44 -9.27 13.25 20.63
C GLY A 44 -9.46 14.77 20.81
N SER A 45 -8.83 15.38 21.82
CA SER A 45 -8.96 16.80 22.15
C SER A 45 -7.71 17.59 21.78
N LYS A 46 -6.52 17.01 22.00
CA LYS A 46 -5.24 17.61 21.61
C LYS A 46 -4.61 16.88 20.44
N PHE A 47 -4.16 17.64 19.45
CA PHE A 47 -3.54 17.14 18.23
C PHE A 47 -2.08 17.56 18.15
N TYR A 48 -1.24 16.63 17.73
CA TYR A 48 0.17 16.82 17.50
C TYR A 48 0.47 16.40 16.07
N GLU A 49 1.18 17.23 15.32
CA GLU A 49 1.59 16.88 13.97
C GLU A 49 2.74 15.87 14.00
N VAL A 50 2.66 14.83 13.16
CA VAL A 50 3.72 13.84 12.97
C VAL A 50 4.83 14.45 12.10
N GLU A 51 6.02 14.64 12.67
CA GLU A 51 7.21 15.17 11.99
C GLU A 51 7.95 14.10 11.19
N SER A 52 8.07 12.89 11.75
CA SER A 52 8.69 11.75 11.05
C SER A 52 8.21 10.40 11.57
N ILE A 53 8.26 9.38 10.72
CA ILE A 53 7.98 7.98 11.06
C ILE A 53 9.25 7.18 10.87
N THR A 54 9.86 6.74 11.98
CA THR A 54 11.15 6.05 11.98
C THR A 54 10.98 4.54 11.74
N SER A 55 9.91 3.95 12.27
CA SER A 55 9.54 2.54 12.07
C SER A 55 8.03 2.34 12.25
N ASP A 56 7.56 1.09 12.09
CA ASP A 56 6.17 0.72 12.38
C ASP A 56 5.72 0.99 13.82
N THR A 57 6.67 1.18 14.74
CA THR A 57 6.46 1.36 16.18
C THR A 57 7.13 2.62 16.74
N ALA A 58 7.68 3.49 15.90
CA ALA A 58 8.34 4.71 16.35
C ALA A 58 8.05 5.88 15.41
N LEU A 59 7.52 6.96 15.98
CA LEU A 59 7.32 8.23 15.30
C LEU A 59 7.78 9.40 16.17
N VAL A 60 7.97 10.55 15.54
CA VAL A 60 8.39 11.81 16.17
C VAL A 60 7.35 12.87 15.88
N LEU A 61 6.96 13.63 16.90
CA LEU A 61 6.03 14.75 16.82
C LEU A 61 6.77 16.07 16.54
N ASN A 62 6.12 16.97 15.81
CA ASN A 62 6.67 18.30 15.47
C ASN A 62 6.91 19.16 16.71
N ILE A 63 6.08 19.01 17.74
CA ILE A 63 6.24 19.63 19.06
C ILE A 63 6.28 18.57 20.15
N ALA A 64 6.94 18.88 21.27
CA ALA A 64 6.99 17.98 22.40
C ALA A 64 5.59 17.73 22.98
N TYR A 65 5.32 16.48 23.36
CA TYR A 65 4.09 16.07 24.01
C TYR A 65 3.94 16.79 25.36
N ALA A 66 2.87 17.57 25.50
CA ALA A 66 2.74 18.49 26.63
C ALA A 66 2.04 17.86 27.85
N GLU A 67 1.29 16.77 27.64
CA GLU A 67 0.47 16.17 28.68
C GLU A 67 1.26 15.23 29.58
N THR A 68 0.59 14.71 30.61
CA THR A 68 1.16 13.72 31.51
C THR A 68 1.62 12.47 30.76
N THR A 69 2.83 12.01 31.09
CA THR A 69 3.38 10.73 30.63
C THR A 69 2.38 9.61 30.82
N ALA A 70 2.17 8.81 29.78
CA ALA A 70 1.25 7.69 29.78
C ALA A 70 1.82 6.55 28.94
N ALA A 71 1.55 5.31 29.36
CA ALA A 71 2.03 4.10 28.71
C ALA A 71 0.86 3.15 28.42
N GLY A 72 0.93 2.43 27.31
CA GLY A 72 -0.09 1.48 26.87
C GLY A 72 -1.45 2.11 26.60
N VAL A 73 -1.50 3.40 26.22
CA VAL A 73 -2.77 4.11 26.01
C VAL A 73 -3.29 3.96 24.59
N VAL A 74 -4.62 4.10 24.47
CA VAL A 74 -5.28 4.21 23.17
C VAL A 74 -4.95 5.57 22.55
N TYR A 75 -4.94 5.62 21.22
CA TYR A 75 -4.64 6.82 20.45
C TYR A 75 -5.42 6.80 19.14
N GLY A 76 -5.29 7.89 18.39
CA GLY A 76 -5.73 8.00 17.01
C GLY A 76 -4.73 8.78 16.19
N ILE A 77 -4.50 8.36 14.95
CA ILE A 77 -3.84 9.18 13.93
C ILE A 77 -4.83 9.42 12.81
N VAL A 78 -5.03 10.68 12.45
CA VAL A 78 -5.90 11.08 11.35
C VAL A 78 -5.08 11.73 10.25
N SER A 79 -5.33 11.31 9.02
CA SER A 79 -4.64 11.87 7.87
C SER A 79 -4.94 13.35 7.73
N ASN A 80 -3.89 14.16 7.66
CA ASN A 80 -4.07 15.60 7.47
C ASN A 80 -4.30 15.90 5.99
N LEU A 81 -5.55 16.12 5.60
CA LEU A 81 -5.88 16.38 4.20
C LEU A 81 -5.43 17.79 3.74
N ALA A 82 -5.14 18.70 4.67
CA ALA A 82 -4.62 20.03 4.33
C ALA A 82 -3.17 19.98 3.82
N THR A 83 -2.41 18.92 4.15
CA THR A 83 -1.04 18.70 3.67
C THR A 83 -0.97 17.85 2.40
N THR A 84 -2.12 17.38 1.87
CA THR A 84 -2.14 16.72 0.55
C THR A 84 -1.90 17.77 -0.54
N THR A 85 -0.63 18.05 -0.81
CA THR A 85 -0.22 19.01 -1.83
C THR A 85 -0.64 18.54 -3.23
N ASN A 86 -0.83 19.48 -4.15
CA ASN A 86 -1.03 19.16 -5.57
C ASN A 86 0.07 18.23 -6.12
N ALA A 87 1.29 18.33 -5.59
CA ALA A 87 2.40 17.45 -5.94
C ALA A 87 2.21 16.00 -5.45
N ALA A 88 1.71 15.81 -4.23
CA ALA A 88 1.37 14.48 -3.72
C ALA A 88 0.24 13.83 -4.52
N LEU A 89 -0.78 14.61 -4.89
CA LEU A 89 -1.84 14.15 -5.78
C LEU A 89 -1.28 13.82 -7.18
N ALA A 90 -0.45 14.69 -7.76
CA ALA A 90 0.18 14.45 -9.05
C ALA A 90 1.05 13.19 -9.04
N SER A 91 1.77 12.92 -7.94
CA SER A 91 2.55 11.69 -7.77
C SER A 91 1.65 10.45 -7.78
N ARG A 92 0.55 10.46 -7.01
CA ARG A 92 -0.43 9.35 -6.99
C ARG A 92 -1.08 9.12 -8.36
N VAL A 93 -1.42 10.20 -9.07
CA VAL A 93 -1.97 10.13 -10.44
C VAL A 93 -0.91 9.58 -11.40
N SER A 94 0.35 10.00 -11.29
CA SER A 94 1.45 9.48 -12.10
C SER A 94 1.65 7.98 -11.88
N SER A 95 1.71 7.53 -10.62
CA SER A 95 1.79 6.10 -10.29
C SER A 95 0.62 5.30 -10.84
N LEU A 96 -0.61 5.87 -10.79
CA LEU A 96 -1.77 5.26 -11.39
C LEU A 96 -1.58 5.12 -12.91
N VAL A 97 -1.22 6.19 -13.61
CA VAL A 97 -0.99 6.19 -15.07
C VAL A 97 0.08 5.17 -15.46
N SER A 98 1.21 5.12 -14.74
CA SER A 98 2.27 4.13 -14.99
C SER A 98 1.79 2.68 -14.75
N GLY A 99 0.95 2.46 -13.73
CA GLY A 99 0.32 1.17 -13.49
C GLY A 99 -0.62 0.76 -14.63
N TRP A 100 -1.40 1.71 -15.17
CA TRP A 100 -2.25 1.46 -16.35
C TRP A 100 -1.44 1.10 -17.59
N GLN A 101 -0.34 1.81 -17.86
CA GLN A 101 0.56 1.52 -18.98
C GLN A 101 1.16 0.12 -18.86
N THR A 102 1.66 -0.24 -17.69
CA THR A 102 2.22 -1.57 -17.43
C THR A 102 1.18 -2.66 -17.68
N ARG A 103 -0.06 -2.48 -17.20
CA ARG A 103 -1.14 -3.44 -17.43
C ARG A 103 -1.51 -3.54 -18.92
N GLU A 104 -1.48 -2.45 -19.65
CA GLU A 104 -1.75 -2.44 -21.10
C GLU A 104 -0.68 -3.23 -21.85
N ASP A 105 0.60 -3.02 -21.53
CA ASP A 105 1.72 -3.76 -22.10
C ASP A 105 1.64 -5.26 -21.81
N GLU A 106 1.37 -5.63 -20.55
CA GLU A 106 1.18 -7.04 -20.15
C GLU A 106 -0.01 -7.69 -20.87
N MET A 107 -1.11 -6.96 -21.05
CA MET A 107 -2.29 -7.45 -21.77
C MET A 107 -2.01 -7.63 -23.26
N ILE A 108 -1.29 -6.70 -23.89
CA ILE A 108 -0.88 -6.81 -25.30
C ILE A 108 0.02 -8.04 -25.47
N ALA A 109 1.02 -8.22 -24.59
CA ALA A 109 1.90 -9.38 -24.62
C ALA A 109 1.12 -10.69 -24.43
N TRP A 110 0.16 -10.72 -23.49
CA TRP A 110 -0.66 -11.90 -23.23
C TRP A 110 -1.52 -12.30 -24.44
N LEU A 111 -2.06 -11.33 -25.18
CA LEU A 111 -2.89 -11.58 -26.36
C LEU A 111 -2.07 -11.82 -27.63
N GLY A 112 -0.89 -11.20 -27.76
CA GLY A 112 -0.14 -11.10 -29.00
C GLY A 112 0.93 -12.17 -29.22
N ASP A 113 1.59 -12.62 -28.16
CA ASP A 113 2.78 -13.46 -28.26
C ASP A 113 2.48 -14.95 -28.22
N LEU A 114 3.42 -15.78 -28.67
CA LEU A 114 3.42 -17.23 -28.44
C LEU A 114 4.35 -17.55 -27.27
N GLY A 115 4.02 -18.57 -26.48
CA GLY A 115 4.76 -18.96 -25.28
C GLY A 115 4.14 -18.45 -23.98
N THR A 116 4.93 -17.78 -23.16
CA THR A 116 4.55 -17.27 -21.83
C THR A 116 4.84 -15.79 -21.71
N THR A 117 4.00 -15.07 -20.98
CA THR A 117 4.22 -13.67 -20.59
C THR A 117 4.12 -13.53 -19.07
N THR A 118 4.54 -12.37 -18.56
CA THR A 118 4.37 -11.99 -17.16
C THR A 118 3.12 -11.15 -16.97
N VAL A 119 2.38 -11.39 -15.91
CA VAL A 119 1.27 -10.55 -15.45
C VAL A 119 1.48 -10.23 -13.99
N THR A 120 1.34 -8.96 -13.62
CA THR A 120 1.51 -8.50 -12.24
C THR A 120 0.15 -8.36 -11.57
N ASP A 121 -0.01 -8.92 -10.37
CA ASP A 121 -1.25 -8.79 -9.61
C ASP A 121 -1.37 -7.44 -8.88
N ASN A 122 -2.55 -7.18 -8.30
CA ASN A 122 -2.85 -5.94 -7.58
C ASN A 122 -1.99 -5.72 -6.31
N VAL A 123 -1.19 -6.71 -5.92
CA VAL A 123 -0.28 -6.67 -4.76
C VAL A 123 1.19 -6.59 -5.21
N GLY A 124 1.44 -6.52 -6.52
CA GLY A 124 2.78 -6.42 -7.11
C GLY A 124 3.49 -7.75 -7.33
N THR A 125 2.80 -8.89 -7.15
CA THR A 125 3.39 -10.21 -7.39
C THR A 125 3.35 -10.52 -8.88
N VAL A 126 4.50 -10.92 -9.42
CA VAL A 126 4.64 -11.29 -10.83
C VAL A 126 4.30 -12.76 -11.04
N HIS A 127 3.37 -13.04 -11.94
CA HIS A 127 2.94 -14.38 -12.34
C HIS A 127 3.36 -14.66 -13.78
N ILE A 128 3.96 -15.83 -14.03
CA ILE A 128 4.27 -16.27 -15.39
C ILE A 128 3.07 -17.08 -15.91
N VAL A 129 2.46 -16.60 -16.98
CA VAL A 129 1.25 -17.20 -17.58
C VAL A 129 1.48 -17.54 -19.04
N LYS A 130 0.80 -18.57 -19.54
CA LYS A 130 0.77 -18.85 -20.98
C LYS A 130 -0.01 -17.74 -21.70
N THR A 131 0.48 -17.33 -22.86
CA THR A 131 -0.24 -16.38 -23.72
C THR A 131 -1.48 -17.02 -24.31
N LEU A 132 -2.48 -16.21 -24.68
CA LEU A 132 -3.73 -16.71 -25.25
C LEU A 132 -3.49 -17.49 -26.55
N ARG A 133 -2.57 -17.01 -27.40
CA ARG A 133 -2.21 -17.72 -28.64
C ARG A 133 -1.51 -19.06 -28.36
N GLN A 134 -0.71 -19.15 -27.29
CA GLN A 134 -0.13 -20.43 -26.88
C GLN A 134 -1.20 -21.40 -26.41
N ILE A 135 -2.18 -20.93 -25.63
CA ILE A 135 -3.32 -21.74 -25.17
C ILE A 135 -4.13 -22.25 -26.37
N GLU A 136 -4.41 -21.39 -27.35
CA GLU A 136 -5.10 -21.78 -28.58
C GLU A 136 -4.30 -22.84 -29.36
N ASN A 137 -2.99 -22.65 -29.48
CA ASN A 137 -2.11 -23.59 -30.19
C ASN A 137 -2.05 -24.97 -29.50
N ASP A 138 -1.94 -24.97 -28.17
CA ASP A 138 -1.97 -26.19 -27.34
C ASP A 138 -3.31 -26.93 -27.52
N TYR A 139 -4.42 -26.19 -27.52
CA TYR A 139 -5.76 -26.75 -27.73
C TYR A 139 -5.92 -27.40 -29.13
N ARG A 140 -5.50 -26.68 -30.18
CA ARG A 140 -5.56 -27.17 -31.57
C ARG A 140 -4.69 -28.40 -31.78
N SER A 141 -3.49 -28.42 -31.19
CA SER A 141 -2.58 -29.57 -31.29
C SER A 141 -3.17 -30.82 -30.65
N ASN A 142 -3.78 -30.69 -29.47
CA ASN A 142 -4.43 -31.82 -28.78
C ASN A 142 -5.65 -32.36 -29.54
N HIS A 143 -6.41 -31.53 -30.25
CA HIS A 143 -7.59 -31.96 -31.01
C HIS A 143 -7.27 -32.48 -32.43
N ARG A 144 -6.15 -32.09 -33.04
CA ARG A 144 -5.70 -32.63 -34.34
C ARG A 144 -5.23 -34.08 -34.25
N LEU A 145 -4.74 -34.51 -33.09
CA LEU A 145 -4.33 -35.90 -32.82
C LEU A 145 -5.51 -36.90 -32.86
N PHE A 146 -6.76 -36.44 -32.70
CA PHE A 146 -7.93 -37.32 -32.69
C PHE A 146 -8.42 -37.75 -34.09
N PHE A 147 -8.06 -37.02 -35.15
CA PHE A 147 -8.55 -37.29 -36.52
C PHE A 147 -7.53 -37.98 -37.44
N MET A 148 -6.27 -38.18 -37.00
CA MET A 148 -5.22 -38.84 -37.78
C MET A 148 -5.01 -40.32 -37.42
N GLY A 149 -5.85 -40.89 -36.55
CA GLY A 149 -5.81 -42.32 -36.13
C GLY A 149 -6.98 -43.17 -36.63
N GLN A 150 -7.74 -42.71 -37.62
CA GLN A 150 -8.90 -43.41 -38.19
C GLN A 150 -8.92 -43.31 -39.73
N ILE A 151 -7.83 -43.71 -40.40
CA ILE A 151 -7.84 -44.24 -41.78
C ILE A 151 -6.72 -45.28 -41.86
#